data_AF-A0A958JX48-F1
#
_entry.id   AF-A0A958JX48-F1
#
_cell.length_a   1.000
_cell.length_b   1.000
_cell.length_c   1.000
_cell.angle_alpha   90.00
_cell.angle_beta   90.00
_cell.angle_gamma   90.00
#
_symmetry.space_group_name_H-M   'P 1'
#
loop_
_entity.id
_entity.type
_entity.pdbx_description
1 polymer ?
#
loop_
_entity_poly.entity_id
_entity_poly.type
_entity_poly.pdbx_seq_one_letter_code
_entity_poly.pdbx_strand_id
1 'polypeptide(L)'
;MDPLSALLANKAIQGVTGALTRNSTTDTQDTESTSEGFDALLRQYITASDGENVSEEELFAAIVQERIESLKGTDAAEEFGSMLEANKADMTRGDGYVPVEDAVYKTLREAVESGMLTKEEKNTIRDHSFAAAQLDDNASALYDNRGGVGDPTIAVAEMEAALLSARGIIEQIEGGTLTTEAAPAAPDPVADTSTTSEGNKVISPNGTHIDGNDGFVFKPESDHEKKLVVLLPSNLANNVTDLVLKDEDGNTIEEGRSSGYANGGREHFRFNRAGKDYPENITVEVSLSDGSTISYEIPNPELRYD
;
A
#
# COMPACT_ATOMS: atom_id res chain seq x y z
N MET A 1 -12.92 -13.56 -26.59
CA MET A 1 -13.01 -12.12 -26.29
C MET A 1 -12.90 -12.01 -24.79
N ASP A 2 -12.00 -11.16 -24.32
CA ASP A 2 -11.88 -10.85 -22.91
C ASP A 2 -13.19 -10.17 -22.42
N PRO A 3 -13.84 -10.66 -21.35
CA PRO A 3 -15.06 -10.06 -20.83
C PRO A 3 -14.94 -8.56 -20.49
N LEU A 4 -13.74 -8.08 -20.15
CA LEU A 4 -13.47 -6.65 -19.93
C LEU A 4 -13.48 -5.84 -21.22
N SER A 5 -12.94 -6.41 -22.30
CA SER A 5 -13.04 -5.81 -23.64
C SER A 5 -14.49 -5.70 -24.12
N ALA A 6 -15.38 -6.59 -23.67
CA ALA A 6 -16.81 -6.53 -24.00
C ALA A 6 -17.57 -5.47 -23.17
N LEU A 7 -17.16 -5.21 -21.93
CA LEU A 7 -17.73 -4.15 -21.10
C LEU A 7 -17.30 -2.75 -21.60
N LEU A 8 -16.02 -2.59 -21.97
CA LEU A 8 -15.48 -1.39 -22.62
C LEU A 8 -16.12 -1.16 -24.01
N ALA A 9 -16.34 -2.22 -24.79
CA ALA A 9 -17.04 -2.12 -26.06
C ALA A 9 -18.51 -1.72 -25.90
N ASN A 10 -19.21 -2.13 -24.84
CA ASN A 10 -20.62 -1.78 -24.66
C ASN A 10 -20.86 -0.32 -24.27
N LYS A 11 -19.94 0.33 -23.55
CA LYS A 11 -20.01 1.79 -23.31
C LYS A 11 -19.49 2.60 -24.51
N ALA A 12 -18.41 2.15 -25.19
CA ALA A 12 -17.84 2.86 -26.33
C ALA A 12 -18.69 2.77 -27.62
N ILE A 13 -19.46 1.69 -27.83
CA ILE A 13 -20.25 1.48 -29.07
C ILE A 13 -21.57 2.27 -29.08
N GLN A 14 -22.04 2.81 -27.95
CA GLN A 14 -23.16 3.77 -27.98
C GLN A 14 -22.75 5.20 -28.40
N GLY A 15 -21.45 5.49 -28.56
CA GLY A 15 -20.97 6.85 -28.86
C GLY A 15 -20.32 7.08 -30.24
N VAL A 16 -19.77 6.08 -30.94
CA VAL A 16 -18.72 6.38 -31.95
C VAL A 16 -19.00 5.91 -33.39
N THR A 17 -20.07 5.16 -33.68
CA THR A 17 -20.32 4.67 -35.06
C THR A 17 -21.36 5.46 -35.87
N GLY A 18 -21.59 6.74 -35.53
CA GLY A 18 -22.64 7.57 -36.14
C GLY A 18 -22.22 8.92 -36.74
N ALA A 19 -20.93 9.27 -36.81
CA ALA A 19 -20.53 10.65 -37.08
C ALA A 19 -19.53 10.83 -38.25
N LEU A 20 -19.78 10.19 -39.38
CA LEU A 20 -19.11 10.55 -40.64
C LEU A 20 -20.08 10.34 -41.81
N THR A 21 -21.22 11.04 -41.82
CA THR A 21 -21.80 11.75 -42.99
C THR A 21 -23.15 12.37 -42.59
N ARG A 22 -23.27 13.70 -42.73
CA ARG A 22 -24.48 14.53 -42.96
C ARG A 22 -24.90 15.51 -41.85
N ASN A 23 -24.79 16.78 -42.25
CA ASN A 23 -25.61 17.95 -41.92
C ASN A 23 -25.74 18.40 -40.47
N SER A 24 -25.09 19.54 -40.23
CA SER A 24 -25.43 20.57 -39.25
C SER A 24 -26.94 20.79 -39.15
N THR A 25 -27.58 20.26 -38.11
CA THR A 25 -28.68 20.94 -37.40
C THR A 25 -28.66 20.48 -35.95
N THR A 26 -28.33 21.43 -35.09
CA THR A 26 -28.53 21.54 -33.64
C THR A 26 -29.23 20.35 -32.96
N ASP A 27 -28.45 19.53 -32.25
CA ASP A 27 -28.92 18.79 -31.08
C ASP A 27 -27.75 18.70 -30.09
N THR A 28 -27.74 19.65 -29.15
CA THR A 28 -26.81 19.75 -28.03
C THR A 28 -27.65 19.52 -26.78
N GLN A 29 -28.04 18.27 -26.54
CA GLN A 29 -28.57 17.82 -25.26
C GLN A 29 -27.98 16.44 -24.95
N ASP A 30 -27.61 16.25 -23.68
CA ASP A 30 -27.39 14.96 -23.00
C ASP A 30 -25.97 14.39 -22.82
N THR A 31 -24.89 15.16 -22.96
CA THR A 31 -23.55 14.71 -22.48
C THR A 31 -23.11 15.31 -21.13
N GLU A 32 -23.87 16.24 -20.54
CA GLU A 32 -23.50 16.84 -19.24
C GLU A 32 -23.75 15.92 -18.03
N SER A 33 -24.68 14.96 -18.13
CA SER A 33 -25.17 14.20 -16.96
C SER A 33 -24.17 13.19 -16.36
N THR A 34 -23.14 12.75 -17.09
CA THR A 34 -22.15 11.80 -16.56
C THR A 34 -21.04 12.48 -15.78
N SER A 35 -20.76 13.76 -16.09
CA SER A 35 -19.68 14.52 -15.45
C SER A 35 -20.01 14.91 -14.00
N GLU A 36 -21.24 15.33 -13.75
CA GLU A 36 -21.69 15.72 -12.40
C GLU A 36 -21.70 14.52 -11.44
N GLY A 37 -22.00 13.32 -11.94
CA GLY A 37 -22.01 12.09 -11.14
C GLY A 37 -20.62 11.70 -10.63
N PHE A 38 -19.61 11.79 -11.49
CA PHE A 38 -18.22 11.46 -11.13
C PHE A 38 -17.67 12.37 -10.02
N ASP A 39 -17.84 13.69 -10.16
CA ASP A 39 -17.33 14.64 -9.15
C ASP A 39 -18.08 14.54 -7.84
N ALA A 40 -19.41 14.38 -7.90
CA ALA A 40 -20.22 14.21 -6.70
C ALA A 40 -19.80 12.96 -5.92
N LEU A 41 -19.52 11.86 -6.64
CA LEU A 41 -19.09 10.61 -6.06
C LEU A 41 -17.68 10.72 -5.44
N LEU A 42 -16.71 11.29 -6.17
CA LEU A 42 -15.37 11.47 -5.60
C LEU A 42 -15.38 12.39 -4.38
N ARG A 43 -16.18 13.46 -4.40
CA ARG A 43 -16.36 14.34 -3.23
C ARG A 43 -17.02 13.64 -2.04
N GLN A 44 -17.82 12.60 -2.27
CA GLN A 44 -18.39 11.80 -1.18
C GLN A 44 -17.30 10.97 -0.48
N TYR A 45 -16.27 10.52 -1.21
CA TYR A 45 -15.22 9.64 -0.69
C TYR A 45 -13.99 10.38 -0.17
N ILE A 46 -13.70 11.57 -0.71
CA ILE A 46 -12.57 12.37 -0.24
C ILE A 46 -12.95 13.08 1.05
N THR A 47 -12.31 12.68 2.14
CA THR A 47 -12.40 13.41 3.41
C THR A 47 -11.45 14.60 3.31
N ALA A 48 -11.94 15.76 2.88
CA ALA A 48 -11.09 16.93 2.72
C ALA A 48 -10.31 17.20 4.03
N SER A 49 -8.99 17.22 3.93
CA SER A 49 -8.12 17.64 5.02
C SER A 49 -8.22 19.16 5.21
N ASP A 50 -7.66 19.70 6.30
CA ASP A 50 -7.73 21.12 6.68
C ASP A 50 -7.27 22.04 5.52
N GLY A 51 -8.20 22.48 4.67
CA GLY A 51 -7.95 23.48 3.62
C GLY A 51 -8.26 23.09 2.18
N GLU A 52 -9.34 22.34 1.91
CA GLU A 52 -9.87 22.07 0.54
C GLU A 52 -8.91 21.29 -0.40
N ASN A 53 -7.77 20.86 0.12
CA ASN A 53 -6.79 20.08 -0.60
C ASN A 53 -7.04 18.58 -0.44
N VAL A 54 -6.60 17.82 -1.45
CA VAL A 54 -6.63 16.36 -1.47
C VAL A 54 -5.22 15.85 -1.74
N SER A 55 -4.80 14.79 -1.03
CA SER A 55 -3.56 14.07 -1.33
C SER A 55 -3.75 13.06 -2.46
N GLU A 56 -2.66 12.62 -3.08
CA GLU A 56 -2.72 11.57 -4.11
C GLU A 56 -3.28 10.26 -3.56
N GLU A 57 -2.96 9.88 -2.31
CA GLU A 57 -3.50 8.67 -1.69
C GLU A 57 -5.03 8.73 -1.48
N GLU A 58 -5.55 9.89 -1.04
CA GLU A 58 -6.99 10.10 -0.85
C GLU A 58 -7.72 10.09 -2.21
N LEU A 59 -7.14 10.74 -3.21
CA LEU A 59 -7.66 10.74 -4.57
C LEU A 59 -7.64 9.34 -5.17
N PHE A 60 -6.56 8.58 -4.96
CA PHE A 60 -6.43 7.19 -5.38
C PHE A 60 -7.53 6.31 -4.79
N ALA A 61 -7.74 6.39 -3.47
CA ALA A 61 -8.80 5.64 -2.79
C ALA A 61 -10.19 5.94 -3.37
N ALA A 62 -10.49 7.23 -3.60
CA ALA A 62 -11.77 7.66 -4.16
C ALA A 62 -11.97 7.17 -5.59
N ILE A 63 -10.94 7.24 -6.44
CA ILE A 63 -11.00 6.73 -7.82
C ILE A 63 -11.20 5.21 -7.83
N VAL A 64 -10.49 4.46 -6.97
CA VAL A 64 -10.68 3.00 -6.86
C VAL A 64 -12.14 2.66 -6.57
N GLN A 65 -12.77 3.36 -5.63
CA GLN A 65 -14.16 3.13 -5.28
C GLN A 65 -15.12 3.50 -6.43
N GLU A 66 -14.88 4.60 -7.13
CA GLU A 66 -15.63 4.95 -8.36
C GLU A 66 -15.51 3.88 -9.45
N ARG A 67 -14.30 3.36 -9.69
CA ARG A 67 -14.09 2.30 -10.69
C ARG A 67 -14.83 1.02 -10.32
N ILE A 68 -14.86 0.68 -9.03
CA ILE A 68 -15.64 -0.45 -8.53
C ILE A 68 -17.13 -0.22 -8.76
N GLU A 69 -17.65 0.98 -8.45
CA GLU A 69 -19.05 1.31 -8.72
C GLU A 69 -19.39 1.22 -10.21
N SER A 70 -18.56 1.80 -11.07
CA SER A 70 -18.75 1.78 -12.53
C SER A 70 -18.73 0.37 -13.12
N LEU A 71 -17.95 -0.55 -12.51
CA LEU A 71 -17.78 -1.93 -12.95
C LEU A 71 -18.80 -2.91 -12.35
N LYS A 72 -19.07 -2.80 -11.05
CA LYS A 72 -19.82 -3.78 -10.24
C LYS A 72 -21.14 -3.24 -9.68
N GLY A 73 -21.35 -1.93 -9.72
CA GLY A 73 -22.53 -1.25 -9.17
C GLY A 73 -22.32 -0.73 -7.75
N THR A 74 -23.27 0.10 -7.30
CA THR A 74 -23.22 0.83 -6.02
C THR A 74 -23.08 -0.10 -4.81
N ASP A 75 -23.80 -1.23 -4.75
CA ASP A 75 -23.72 -2.18 -3.64
C ASP A 75 -22.28 -2.68 -3.40
N ALA A 76 -21.54 -2.98 -4.47
CA ALA A 76 -20.16 -3.44 -4.37
C ALA A 76 -19.21 -2.31 -3.94
N ALA A 77 -19.47 -1.07 -4.37
CA ALA A 77 -18.70 0.10 -3.97
C ALA A 77 -18.95 0.47 -2.49
N GLU A 78 -20.17 0.30 -1.98
CA GLU A 78 -20.49 0.48 -0.56
C GLU A 78 -19.83 -0.60 0.31
N GLU A 79 -19.84 -1.86 -0.14
CA GLU A 79 -19.14 -2.95 0.53
C GLU A 79 -17.62 -2.70 0.54
N PHE A 80 -17.04 -2.30 -0.59
CA PHE A 80 -15.63 -1.89 -0.67
C PHE A 80 -15.31 -0.73 0.27
N GLY A 81 -16.12 0.33 0.29
CA GLY A 81 -15.93 1.46 1.20
C GLY A 81 -15.97 1.05 2.67
N SER A 82 -16.85 0.11 3.02
CA SER A 82 -16.93 -0.43 4.39
C SER A 82 -15.67 -1.22 4.78
N MET A 83 -15.15 -2.06 3.88
CA MET A 83 -13.88 -2.76 4.10
C MET A 83 -12.70 -1.79 4.20
N LEU A 84 -12.67 -0.76 3.36
CA LEU A 84 -11.62 0.25 3.35
C LEU A 84 -11.57 1.02 4.68
N GLU A 85 -12.72 1.46 5.20
CA GLU A 85 -12.76 2.15 6.49
C GLU A 85 -12.32 1.25 7.66
N ALA A 86 -12.67 -0.04 7.63
CA ALA A 86 -12.16 -1.00 8.60
C ALA A 86 -10.63 -1.14 8.51
N ASN A 87 -10.09 -1.28 7.30
CA ASN A 87 -8.65 -1.37 7.08
C ASN A 87 -7.89 -0.10 7.47
N LYS A 88 -8.45 1.09 7.18
CA LYS A 88 -7.91 2.37 7.65
C LYS A 88 -7.87 2.44 9.18
N ALA A 89 -8.95 2.03 9.85
CA ALA A 89 -9.00 2.00 11.30
C ALA A 89 -7.95 1.06 11.90
N ASP A 90 -7.79 -0.14 11.34
CA ASP A 90 -6.78 -1.13 11.77
C ASP A 90 -5.35 -0.63 11.55
N MET A 91 -5.12 0.14 10.48
CA MET A 91 -3.80 0.69 10.13
C MET A 91 -3.53 2.07 10.75
N THR A 92 -4.49 2.63 11.48
CA THR A 92 -4.33 3.94 12.12
C THR A 92 -3.27 3.85 13.22
N ARG A 93 -2.18 4.58 13.06
CA ARG A 93 -1.08 4.62 14.03
C ARG A 93 -1.47 5.45 15.26
N GLY A 94 -0.71 5.30 16.35
CA GLY A 94 -0.95 6.03 17.60
C GLY A 94 -0.84 7.56 17.49
N ASP A 95 -0.24 8.08 16.43
CA ASP A 95 -0.17 9.50 16.09
C ASP A 95 -1.30 9.95 15.13
N GLY A 96 -2.29 9.08 14.88
CA GLY A 96 -3.41 9.30 13.97
C GLY A 96 -3.06 9.18 12.48
N TYR A 97 -1.87 8.68 12.13
CA TYR A 97 -1.53 8.45 10.72
C TYR A 97 -2.31 7.28 10.14
N VAL A 98 -2.75 7.40 8.90
CA VAL A 98 -3.34 6.30 8.14
C VAL A 98 -2.59 6.20 6.82
N PRO A 99 -1.89 5.08 6.54
CA PRO A 99 -1.33 4.81 5.21
C PRO A 99 -2.48 4.41 4.28
N VAL A 100 -3.08 5.38 3.58
CA VAL A 100 -4.32 5.15 2.82
C VAL A 100 -4.05 4.25 1.62
N GLU A 101 -2.89 4.39 0.97
CA GLU A 101 -2.47 3.51 -0.13
C GLU A 101 -2.43 2.03 0.32
N ASP A 102 -1.78 1.73 1.44
CA ASP A 102 -1.68 0.37 1.99
C ASP A 102 -3.06 -0.21 2.34
N ALA A 103 -3.94 0.63 2.91
CA ALA A 103 -5.31 0.25 3.23
C ALA A 103 -6.12 -0.08 1.97
N VAL A 104 -5.96 0.68 0.88
CA VAL A 104 -6.59 0.38 -0.41
C VAL A 104 -6.06 -0.93 -0.99
N TYR A 105 -4.75 -1.18 -0.94
CA TYR A 105 -4.17 -2.43 -1.44
C TYR A 105 -4.63 -3.65 -0.66
N LYS A 106 -4.72 -3.55 0.68
CA LYS A 106 -5.29 -4.62 1.51
C LYS A 106 -6.75 -4.87 1.13
N THR A 107 -7.56 -3.82 1.02
CA THR A 107 -8.98 -3.93 0.65
C THR A 107 -9.19 -4.54 -0.74
N LEU A 108 -8.39 -4.13 -1.73
CA LEU A 108 -8.43 -4.71 -3.08
C LEU A 108 -8.07 -6.20 -3.10
N ARG A 109 -7.19 -6.66 -2.20
CA ARG A 109 -6.88 -8.08 -2.03
C ARG A 109 -8.06 -8.83 -1.42
N GLU A 110 -8.62 -8.31 -0.33
CA GLU A 110 -9.79 -8.89 0.34
C GLU A 110 -11.01 -8.97 -0.60
N ALA A 111 -11.21 -7.97 -1.45
CA ALA A 111 -12.25 -7.98 -2.48
C ALA A 111 -12.05 -9.09 -3.53
N VAL A 112 -10.81 -9.48 -3.83
CA VAL A 112 -10.54 -10.65 -4.68
C VAL A 112 -10.77 -11.96 -3.93
N GLU A 113 -10.35 -12.02 -2.67
CA GLU A 113 -10.52 -13.20 -1.83
C GLU A 113 -11.99 -13.52 -1.53
N SER A 114 -12.83 -12.49 -1.37
CA SER A 114 -14.28 -12.62 -1.20
C SER A 114 -15.02 -12.97 -2.50
N GLY A 115 -14.34 -12.86 -3.66
CA GLY A 115 -14.93 -13.05 -4.98
C GLY A 115 -15.71 -11.84 -5.51
N MET A 116 -15.67 -10.68 -4.83
CA MET A 116 -16.24 -9.42 -5.32
C MET A 116 -15.56 -8.97 -6.62
N LEU A 117 -14.22 -9.07 -6.66
CA LEU A 117 -13.39 -8.76 -7.82
C LEU A 117 -12.65 -10.00 -8.31
N THR A 118 -12.36 -10.06 -9.60
CA THR A 118 -11.32 -10.95 -10.15
C THR A 118 -9.95 -10.32 -10.00
N LYS A 119 -8.88 -11.12 -10.14
CA LYS A 119 -7.49 -10.62 -10.08
C LYS A 119 -7.21 -9.61 -11.19
N GLU A 120 -7.75 -9.85 -12.37
CA GLU A 120 -7.63 -9.00 -13.55
C GLU A 120 -8.36 -7.67 -13.35
N GLU A 121 -9.58 -7.68 -12.82
CA GLU A 121 -10.34 -6.47 -12.48
C GLU A 121 -9.62 -5.64 -11.42
N LYS A 122 -9.12 -6.28 -10.36
CA LYS A 122 -8.32 -5.63 -9.31
C LYS A 122 -7.10 -4.91 -9.89
N ASN A 123 -6.32 -5.59 -10.73
CA ASN A 123 -5.12 -5.00 -11.34
C ASN A 123 -5.49 -3.82 -12.26
N THR A 124 -6.54 -3.97 -13.07
CA THR A 124 -7.02 -2.91 -13.97
C THR A 124 -7.48 -1.68 -13.20
N ILE A 125 -8.32 -1.87 -12.17
CA ILE A 125 -8.80 -0.79 -11.31
C ILE A 125 -7.62 -0.07 -10.66
N ARG A 126 -6.68 -0.83 -10.09
CA ARG A 126 -5.48 -0.29 -9.45
C ARG A 126 -4.66 0.55 -10.42
N ASP A 127 -4.30 -0.01 -11.57
CA ASP A 127 -3.39 0.65 -12.52
C ASP A 127 -4.02 1.94 -13.10
N HIS A 128 -5.33 1.91 -13.40
CA HIS A 128 -6.05 3.10 -13.85
C HIS A 128 -6.14 4.17 -12.75
N SER A 129 -6.47 3.75 -11.52
CA SER A 129 -6.63 4.68 -10.40
C SER A 129 -5.30 5.31 -10.02
N PHE A 130 -4.22 4.53 -10.03
CA PHE A 130 -2.87 5.01 -9.74
C PHE A 130 -2.46 6.09 -10.74
N ALA A 131 -2.59 5.83 -12.04
CA ALA A 131 -2.27 6.81 -13.08
C ALA A 131 -3.11 8.09 -12.98
N ALA A 132 -4.39 7.97 -12.62
CA ALA A 132 -5.31 9.11 -12.50
C ALA A 132 -5.13 9.92 -11.21
N ALA A 133 -4.52 9.33 -10.17
CA ALA A 133 -4.29 9.98 -8.88
C ALA A 133 -2.99 10.79 -8.81
N GLN A 134 -2.12 10.69 -9.82
CA GLN A 134 -0.86 11.43 -9.88
C GLN A 134 -1.12 12.94 -10.03
N LEU A 135 -0.74 13.71 -9.02
CA LEU A 135 -0.83 15.17 -8.97
C LEU A 135 0.53 15.83 -9.20
N ASP A 136 1.61 15.06 -9.12
CA ASP A 136 2.98 15.51 -9.41
C ASP A 136 3.67 14.71 -10.54
N ASP A 137 4.98 14.94 -10.74
CA ASP A 137 5.78 14.28 -11.78
C ASP A 137 6.36 12.92 -11.34
N ASN A 138 6.14 12.49 -10.09
CA ASN A 138 6.67 11.26 -9.53
C ASN A 138 5.72 10.06 -9.72
N ALA A 139 5.73 9.51 -10.93
CA ALA A 139 4.98 8.31 -11.32
C ALA A 139 5.30 7.01 -10.55
N SER A 140 6.17 7.03 -9.53
CA SER A 140 6.60 5.84 -8.80
C SER A 140 5.99 5.67 -7.40
N ALA A 141 5.31 6.69 -6.88
CA ALA A 141 4.68 6.64 -5.56
C ALA A 141 3.39 7.47 -5.55
N LEU A 142 2.55 7.23 -4.55
CA LEU A 142 1.50 8.16 -4.15
C LEU A 142 1.96 8.87 -2.88
N TYR A 143 1.74 10.16 -2.83
CA TYR A 143 2.08 10.96 -1.66
C TYR A 143 0.85 11.27 -0.80
N ASP A 144 1.05 11.20 0.52
CA ASP A 144 0.06 11.59 1.52
C ASP A 144 0.11 13.10 1.78
N ASN A 145 -0.70 13.57 2.74
CA ASN A 145 -0.71 14.97 3.16
C ASN A 145 0.29 15.26 4.32
N ARG A 146 1.13 14.29 4.70
CA ARG A 146 2.09 14.44 5.78
C ARG A 146 3.47 14.80 5.25
N GLY A 147 3.78 16.08 5.34
CA GLY A 147 5.14 16.57 5.20
C GLY A 147 5.32 17.94 5.82
N GLY A 148 6.57 18.32 6.03
CA GLY A 148 6.93 19.68 6.46
C GLY A 148 6.92 20.69 5.31
N VAL A 149 6.97 21.98 5.63
CA VAL A 149 7.20 23.03 4.63
C VAL A 149 8.51 22.73 3.89
N GLY A 150 8.42 22.47 2.58
CA GLY A 150 9.56 22.14 1.72
C GLY A 150 9.85 20.65 1.55
N ASP A 151 8.97 19.77 2.04
CA ASP A 151 9.02 18.35 1.75
C ASP A 151 8.53 18.09 0.32
N PRO A 152 9.37 17.55 -0.60
CA PRO A 152 8.96 17.25 -1.95
C PRO A 152 7.94 16.10 -2.01
N THR A 153 7.66 15.41 -0.90
CA THR A 153 6.68 14.32 -0.82
C THR A 153 5.28 14.79 -0.41
N ILE A 154 4.97 16.09 -0.57
CA ILE A 154 3.62 16.61 -0.40
C ILE A 154 3.09 16.92 -1.79
N ALA A 155 2.37 15.96 -2.38
CA ALA A 155 1.59 16.19 -3.58
C ALA A 155 0.13 16.40 -3.15
N VAL A 156 -0.19 17.66 -2.88
CA VAL A 156 -1.57 18.09 -2.67
C VAL A 156 -1.96 19.04 -3.79
N ALA A 157 -3.20 18.91 -4.25
CA ALA A 157 -3.80 19.87 -5.17
C ALA A 157 -5.15 20.31 -4.61
N GLU A 158 -5.57 21.50 -5.04
CA GLU A 158 -6.92 21.97 -4.84
C GLU A 158 -7.90 20.91 -5.39
N MET A 159 -8.90 20.53 -4.61
CA MET A 159 -9.84 19.46 -4.93
C MET A 159 -10.36 19.55 -6.38
N GLU A 160 -10.78 20.74 -6.82
CA GLU A 160 -11.32 20.92 -8.17
C GLU A 160 -10.29 20.64 -9.27
N ALA A 161 -9.03 21.03 -9.06
CA ALA A 161 -7.96 20.78 -10.01
C ALA A 161 -7.60 19.28 -10.04
N ALA A 162 -7.57 18.63 -8.89
CA ALA A 162 -7.35 17.20 -8.75
C ALA A 162 -8.43 16.38 -9.47
N LEU A 163 -9.71 16.68 -9.22
CA LEU A 163 -10.84 16.00 -9.86
C LEU A 163 -10.84 16.17 -11.39
N LEU A 164 -10.57 17.39 -11.87
CA LEU A 164 -10.49 17.67 -13.30
C LEU A 164 -9.32 16.92 -13.96
N SER A 165 -8.16 16.86 -13.30
CA SER A 165 -7.00 16.10 -13.77
C SER A 165 -7.30 14.60 -13.86
N ALA A 166 -7.80 14.02 -12.76
CA ALA A 166 -8.13 12.61 -12.67
C ALA A 166 -9.14 12.19 -13.75
N ARG A 167 -10.18 13.00 -13.97
CA ARG A 167 -11.16 12.77 -15.05
C ARG A 167 -10.48 12.75 -16.42
N GLY A 168 -9.65 13.75 -16.71
CA GLY A 168 -8.96 13.85 -17.99
C GLY A 168 -8.08 12.63 -18.28
N ILE A 169 -7.42 12.08 -17.25
CA ILE A 169 -6.62 10.85 -17.36
C ILE A 169 -7.53 9.63 -17.59
N ILE A 170 -8.61 9.48 -16.82
CA ILE A 170 -9.56 8.36 -16.97
C ILE A 170 -10.18 8.35 -18.37
N GLU A 171 -10.61 9.50 -18.88
CA GLU A 171 -11.15 9.63 -20.24
C GLU A 171 -10.13 9.21 -21.30
N GLN A 172 -8.85 9.56 -21.12
CA GLN A 172 -7.79 9.14 -22.04
C GLN A 172 -7.52 7.63 -21.98
N ILE A 173 -7.56 7.04 -20.78
CA ILE A 173 -7.41 5.60 -20.59
C ILE A 173 -8.58 4.84 -21.24
N GLU A 174 -9.82 5.28 -20.97
CA GLU A 174 -11.02 4.66 -21.55
C GLU A 174 -11.13 4.85 -23.06
N GLY A 175 -10.64 5.99 -23.57
CA GLY A 175 -10.51 6.26 -25.00
C GLY A 175 -9.36 5.51 -25.68
N GLY A 176 -8.50 4.83 -24.91
CA GLY A 176 -7.32 4.12 -25.40
C GLY A 176 -6.22 5.04 -25.95
N THR A 177 -6.28 6.35 -25.65
CA THR A 177 -5.24 7.32 -26.04
C THR A 177 -4.08 7.33 -25.07
N LEU A 178 -4.32 6.95 -23.81
CA LEU A 178 -3.30 6.72 -22.80
C LEU A 178 -3.24 5.23 -22.47
N THR A 179 -2.05 4.64 -22.56
CA THR A 179 -1.80 3.29 -22.06
C THR A 179 -1.24 3.42 -20.65
N THR A 180 -1.87 2.78 -19.67
CA THR A 180 -1.36 2.75 -18.30
C THR A 180 -0.14 1.84 -18.21
N GLU A 181 0.94 2.33 -17.62
CA GLU A 181 1.98 1.44 -17.11
C GLU A 181 1.40 0.68 -15.89
N ALA A 182 1.87 -0.54 -15.66
CA ALA A 182 1.46 -1.26 -14.46
C ALA A 182 1.89 -0.43 -13.25
N ALA A 183 0.96 -0.13 -12.33
CA ALA A 183 1.32 0.55 -11.10
C ALA A 183 2.44 -0.25 -10.42
N PRO A 184 3.38 0.44 -9.72
CA PRO A 184 4.41 -0.24 -8.95
C PRO A 184 3.73 -1.36 -8.17
N ALA A 185 4.35 -2.54 -8.20
CA ALA A 185 3.78 -3.66 -7.48
C ALA A 185 3.61 -3.18 -6.03
N ALA A 186 2.34 -3.03 -5.61
CA ALA A 186 2.01 -2.89 -4.21
C ALA A 186 2.89 -3.89 -3.47
N PRO A 187 3.58 -3.51 -2.39
CA PRO A 187 4.36 -4.45 -1.63
C PRO A 187 3.40 -5.58 -1.27
N ASP A 188 3.45 -6.67 -2.04
CA ASP A 188 2.66 -7.84 -1.74
C ASP A 188 3.16 -8.17 -0.34
N PRO A 189 2.28 -8.21 0.68
CA PRO A 189 2.66 -8.75 1.98
C PRO A 189 3.08 -10.16 1.62
N VAL A 190 4.40 -10.35 1.54
CA VAL A 190 5.08 -11.45 0.87
C VAL A 190 4.20 -12.65 0.99
N ALA A 191 3.51 -13.02 -0.10
CA ALA A 191 2.46 -14.00 -0.06
C ALA A 191 3.09 -15.25 0.53
N ASP A 192 2.87 -15.45 1.82
CA ASP A 192 3.54 -16.47 2.58
C ASP A 192 2.89 -17.73 2.06
N THR A 193 3.53 -18.34 1.08
CA THR A 193 3.18 -19.65 0.57
C THR A 193 3.59 -20.69 1.62
N SER A 194 3.39 -20.35 2.90
CA SER A 194 3.36 -21.21 4.04
C SER A 194 2.00 -21.87 4.01
N THR A 195 2.00 -23.05 3.41
CA THR A 195 1.03 -24.09 3.72
C THR A 195 0.78 -24.06 5.23
N THR A 196 -0.49 -23.86 5.60
CA THR A 196 -1.01 -23.84 6.96
C THR A 196 -0.41 -24.97 7.79
N SER A 197 0.62 -24.61 8.54
CA SER A 197 1.21 -25.35 9.63
C SER A 197 1.37 -24.29 10.71
N GLU A 198 0.56 -24.35 11.75
CA GLU A 198 0.64 -23.53 12.97
C GLU A 198 1.99 -23.74 13.70
N GLY A 199 3.10 -23.37 13.07
CA GLY A 199 4.44 -23.59 13.59
C GLY A 199 5.32 -22.38 13.37
N ASN A 200 6.04 -21.98 14.43
CA ASN A 200 7.11 -20.98 14.39
C ASN A 200 7.90 -21.05 13.08
N LYS A 201 7.93 -19.95 12.34
CA LYS A 201 8.81 -19.81 11.17
C LYS A 201 10.22 -19.50 11.67
N VAL A 202 11.08 -20.50 11.65
CA VAL A 202 12.51 -20.36 11.98
C VAL A 202 13.27 -20.03 10.70
N ILE A 203 13.93 -18.88 10.70
CA ILE A 203 14.82 -18.39 9.65
C ILE A 203 16.24 -18.50 10.20
N SER A 204 17.12 -19.24 9.53
CA SER A 204 18.53 -19.33 9.92
C SER A 204 19.37 -18.43 9.00
N PRO A 205 19.59 -17.14 9.34
CA PRO A 205 20.45 -16.27 8.55
C PRO A 205 21.88 -16.82 8.59
N ASN A 206 22.38 -17.21 7.44
CA ASN A 206 23.68 -17.86 7.23
C ASN A 206 24.86 -16.87 7.25
N GLY A 207 24.68 -15.68 7.85
CA GLY A 207 25.73 -14.67 8.10
C GLY A 207 26.47 -14.15 6.86
N THR A 208 25.96 -14.47 5.67
CA THR A 208 26.58 -14.18 4.37
C THR A 208 25.54 -13.92 3.27
N HIS A 209 24.26 -14.16 3.54
CA HIS A 209 23.18 -13.97 2.59
C HIS A 209 22.47 -12.67 2.91
N ILE A 210 22.85 -11.59 2.21
CA ILE A 210 22.13 -10.33 2.24
C ILE A 210 20.67 -10.63 1.86
N ASP A 211 19.73 -10.50 2.80
CA ASP A 211 18.28 -10.73 2.62
C ASP A 211 17.63 -9.64 1.71
N GLY A 212 18.43 -8.99 0.86
CA GLY A 212 18.08 -7.86 0.03
C GLY A 212 18.29 -6.51 0.72
N ASN A 213 18.00 -5.43 -0.01
CA ASN A 213 18.17 -4.05 0.48
C ASN A 213 17.20 -3.69 1.62
N ASP A 214 16.24 -4.57 1.92
CA ASP A 214 15.18 -4.42 2.93
C ASP A 214 15.03 -5.68 3.82
N GLY A 215 16.08 -6.51 3.89
CA GLY A 215 16.11 -7.74 4.67
C GLY A 215 16.32 -7.53 6.18
N PHE A 216 16.28 -8.61 6.96
CA PHE A 216 16.59 -8.57 8.40
C PHE A 216 18.06 -8.17 8.62
N VAL A 217 18.34 -7.28 9.57
CA VAL A 217 19.72 -6.90 9.89
C VAL A 217 19.98 -7.00 11.39
N PHE A 218 20.95 -7.85 11.76
CA PHE A 218 21.56 -7.92 13.08
C PHE A 218 22.92 -7.21 13.04
N LYS A 219 23.02 -6.04 13.69
CA LYS A 219 24.27 -5.28 13.79
C LYS A 219 24.82 -5.36 15.21
N PRO A 220 25.90 -6.13 15.45
CA PRO A 220 26.39 -6.45 16.80
C PRO A 220 26.81 -5.20 17.59
N GLU A 221 27.32 -4.18 16.89
CA GLU A 221 27.63 -2.88 17.47
C GLU A 221 27.12 -1.77 16.56
N SER A 222 26.16 -0.97 17.04
CA SER A 222 25.72 0.27 16.41
C SER A 222 26.85 1.31 16.40
N ASP A 223 26.84 2.21 15.41
CA ASP A 223 27.96 3.14 15.21
C ASP A 223 28.16 4.09 16.38
N HIS A 224 27.06 4.56 16.97
CA HIS A 224 27.04 5.58 18.01
C HIS A 224 27.13 4.99 19.43
N GLU A 225 26.35 3.95 19.73
CA GLU A 225 26.21 3.45 21.11
C GLU A 225 27.08 2.24 21.40
N LYS A 226 27.67 1.61 20.36
CA LYS A 226 28.44 0.36 20.47
C LYS A 226 27.65 -0.78 21.13
N LYS A 227 26.33 -0.76 20.96
CA LYS A 227 25.37 -1.76 21.43
C LYS A 227 24.67 -2.41 20.25
N LEU A 228 24.15 -3.63 20.46
CA LEU A 228 23.40 -4.37 19.46
C LEU A 228 22.17 -3.57 19.00
N VAL A 229 21.98 -3.54 17.69
CA VAL A 229 20.76 -3.05 17.05
C VAL A 229 20.27 -4.08 16.04
N VAL A 230 18.97 -4.35 16.08
CA VAL A 230 18.26 -5.20 15.12
C VAL A 230 17.34 -4.32 14.29
N LEU A 231 17.36 -4.48 12.98
CA LEU A 231 16.48 -3.79 12.06
C LEU A 231 15.63 -4.84 11.36
N LEU A 232 14.31 -4.71 11.46
CA LEU A 232 13.40 -5.63 10.80
C LEU A 232 13.17 -5.22 9.34
N PRO A 233 12.73 -6.15 8.47
CA PRO A 233 12.21 -5.82 7.15
C PRO A 233 11.07 -4.80 7.21
N SER A 234 10.97 -3.91 6.21
CA SER A 234 9.92 -2.87 6.20
C SER A 234 8.51 -3.46 6.11
N ASN A 235 8.34 -4.62 5.48
CA ASN A 235 7.04 -5.30 5.41
C ASN A 235 6.55 -5.88 6.76
N LEU A 236 7.42 -5.96 7.76
CA LEU A 236 7.03 -6.28 9.14
C LEU A 236 6.76 -5.02 9.98
N ALA A 237 7.08 -3.84 9.47
CA ALA A 237 6.84 -2.58 10.17
C ALA A 237 5.36 -2.47 10.56
N ASN A 238 5.10 -1.93 11.76
CA ASN A 238 3.77 -1.76 12.35
C ASN A 238 3.03 -3.06 12.75
N ASN A 239 3.53 -4.24 12.37
CA ASN A 239 2.96 -5.51 12.79
C ASN A 239 3.68 -6.13 13.99
N VAL A 240 4.77 -5.52 14.47
CA VAL A 240 5.59 -6.07 15.55
C VAL A 240 5.04 -5.61 16.90
N THR A 241 4.78 -6.55 17.79
CA THR A 241 4.34 -6.28 19.16
C THR A 241 5.48 -6.37 20.17
N ASP A 242 6.41 -7.30 19.95
CA ASP A 242 7.56 -7.52 20.82
C ASP A 242 8.74 -8.12 20.03
N LEU A 243 9.96 -7.90 20.53
CA LEU A 243 11.17 -8.52 20.02
C LEU A 243 12.08 -8.91 21.17
N VAL A 244 12.38 -10.20 21.31
CA VAL A 244 13.21 -10.74 22.40
C VAL A 244 14.40 -11.52 21.88
N LEU A 245 15.50 -11.51 22.64
CA LEU A 245 16.62 -12.41 22.46
C LEU A 245 16.43 -13.61 23.39
N LYS A 246 16.55 -14.82 22.84
CA LYS A 246 16.49 -16.08 23.59
C LYS A 246 17.81 -16.83 23.53
N ASP A 247 18.13 -17.58 24.58
CA ASP A 247 19.26 -18.52 24.58
C ASP A 247 18.90 -19.83 23.84
N GLU A 248 19.88 -20.75 23.75
CA GLU A 248 19.73 -22.07 23.11
C GLU A 248 18.65 -22.94 23.80
N ASP A 249 18.38 -22.71 25.08
CA ASP A 249 17.34 -23.38 25.85
C ASP A 249 15.95 -22.73 25.69
N GLY A 250 15.87 -21.62 24.95
CA GLY A 250 14.64 -20.87 24.69
C GLY A 250 14.25 -19.88 25.80
N ASN A 251 15.12 -19.61 26.77
CA ASN A 251 14.86 -18.61 27.81
C ASN A 251 15.14 -17.20 27.29
N THR A 252 14.27 -16.25 27.62
CA THR A 252 14.48 -14.83 27.30
C THR A 252 15.70 -14.28 28.05
N ILE A 253 16.66 -13.76 27.27
CA ILE A 253 17.86 -13.07 27.74
C ILE A 253 17.56 -11.58 27.94
N GLU A 254 16.96 -10.95 26.93
CA GLU A 254 16.69 -9.50 26.91
C GLU A 254 15.57 -9.15 25.93
N GLU A 255 14.75 -8.18 26.30
CA GLU A 255 13.72 -7.58 25.44
C GLU A 255 14.30 -6.35 24.72
N GLY A 256 14.08 -6.30 23.40
CA GLY A 256 14.50 -5.21 22.54
C GLY A 256 13.58 -4.01 22.67
N ARG A 257 14.16 -2.82 22.83
CA ARG A 257 13.37 -1.58 22.87
C ARG A 257 13.27 -0.97 21.48
N SER A 258 12.04 -0.80 20.98
CA SER A 258 11.82 -0.03 19.75
C SER A 258 12.36 1.39 19.90
N SER A 259 13.12 1.83 18.89
CA SER A 259 13.73 3.16 18.81
C SER A 259 13.20 3.97 17.62
N GLY A 260 12.06 3.53 17.06
CA GLY A 260 11.39 4.15 15.93
C GLY A 260 11.80 3.57 14.58
N TYR A 261 11.35 4.25 13.52
CA TYR A 261 11.54 3.85 12.13
C TYR A 261 12.66 4.65 11.48
N ALA A 262 13.52 3.98 10.70
CA ALA A 262 14.56 4.62 9.90
C ALA A 262 14.98 3.70 8.73
N ASN A 263 15.89 4.17 7.88
CA ASN A 263 16.45 3.40 6.75
C ASN A 263 15.39 2.76 5.83
N GLY A 264 14.42 3.56 5.37
CA GLY A 264 13.34 3.07 4.50
C GLY A 264 12.14 2.49 5.27
N GLY A 265 11.74 3.14 6.37
CA GLY A 265 10.54 2.73 7.13
C GLY A 265 10.72 1.47 7.97
N ARG A 266 11.96 1.06 8.24
CA ARG A 266 12.27 -0.14 9.00
C ARG A 266 12.28 0.14 10.49
N GLU A 267 11.64 -0.71 11.27
CA GLU A 267 11.66 -0.57 12.73
C GLU A 267 13.00 -1.01 13.31
N HIS A 268 13.53 -0.21 14.23
CA HIS A 268 14.82 -0.44 14.88
C HIS A 268 14.65 -0.83 16.34
N PHE A 269 15.17 -1.99 16.72
CA PHE A 269 15.20 -2.47 18.10
C PHE A 269 16.61 -2.36 18.69
N ARG A 270 16.72 -1.74 19.85
CA ARG A 270 17.99 -1.52 20.56
C ARG A 270 18.06 -2.34 21.83
N PHE A 271 19.27 -2.79 22.13
CA PHE A 271 19.58 -3.57 23.32
C PHE A 271 20.62 -2.88 24.19
N ASN A 272 20.80 -3.38 25.42
CA ASN A 272 21.69 -2.75 26.38
C ASN A 272 23.16 -3.18 26.27
N ARG A 273 23.44 -4.29 25.58
CA ARG A 273 24.80 -4.85 25.45
C ARG A 273 25.25 -4.91 23.99
N ALA A 274 26.55 -5.05 23.76
CA ALA A 274 27.06 -5.33 22.42
C ALA A 274 26.76 -6.80 22.06
N GLY A 275 26.73 -7.11 20.77
CA GLY A 275 26.52 -8.48 20.27
C GLY A 275 27.46 -9.50 20.93
N LYS A 276 28.75 -9.16 21.06
CA LYS A 276 29.76 -10.00 21.74
C LYS A 276 29.52 -10.30 23.22
N ASP A 277 28.62 -9.57 23.86
CA ASP A 277 28.29 -9.77 25.28
C ASP A 277 27.11 -10.75 25.46
N TYR A 278 26.51 -11.24 24.36
CA TYR A 278 25.50 -12.30 24.36
C TYR A 278 26.16 -13.69 24.22
N PRO A 279 25.55 -14.75 24.78
CA PRO A 279 26.03 -16.12 24.56
C PRO A 279 25.96 -16.48 23.06
N GLU A 280 26.67 -17.52 22.64
CA GLU A 280 26.51 -18.06 21.28
C GLU A 280 25.13 -18.70 21.08
N ASN A 281 24.74 -18.91 19.81
CA ASN A 281 23.49 -19.58 19.42
C ASN A 281 22.22 -18.94 20.02
N ILE A 282 22.10 -17.61 19.95
CA ILE A 282 20.87 -16.93 20.36
C ILE A 282 19.83 -16.97 19.25
N THR A 283 18.58 -16.79 19.64
CA THR A 283 17.47 -16.57 18.70
C THR A 283 16.91 -15.17 18.90
N VAL A 284 16.74 -14.42 17.81
CA VAL A 284 15.91 -13.20 17.79
C VAL A 284 14.48 -13.62 17.47
N GLU A 285 13.58 -13.55 18.45
CA GLU A 285 12.17 -13.83 18.25
C GLU A 285 11.37 -12.54 18.16
N VAL A 286 10.59 -12.41 17.08
CA VAL A 286 9.73 -11.28 16.78
C VAL A 286 8.29 -11.75 16.92
N SER A 287 7.54 -11.15 17.84
CA SER A 287 6.10 -11.40 18.00
C SER A 287 5.32 -10.40 17.16
N LEU A 288 4.33 -10.90 16.41
CA LEU A 288 3.50 -10.08 15.54
C LEU A 288 2.11 -9.81 16.14
N SER A 289 1.41 -8.82 15.61
CA SER A 289 0.08 -8.38 16.05
C SER A 289 -1.02 -9.42 15.82
N ASP A 290 -0.81 -10.32 14.86
CA ASP A 290 -1.68 -11.47 14.59
C ASP A 290 -1.44 -12.65 15.54
N GLY A 291 -0.48 -12.53 16.47
CA GLY A 291 -0.11 -13.57 17.43
C GLY A 291 0.89 -14.61 16.90
N SER A 292 1.31 -14.51 15.65
CA SER A 292 2.39 -15.34 15.10
C SER A 292 3.77 -14.87 15.58
N THR A 293 4.78 -15.72 15.41
CA THR A 293 6.17 -15.37 15.69
C THR A 293 7.10 -15.72 14.54
N ILE A 294 8.13 -14.89 14.36
CA ILE A 294 9.24 -15.12 13.44
C ILE A 294 10.51 -15.24 14.27
N SER A 295 11.33 -16.25 14.00
CA SER A 295 12.58 -16.48 14.73
C SER A 295 13.78 -16.39 13.79
N TYR A 296 14.83 -15.68 14.19
CA TYR A 296 16.11 -15.61 13.48
C TYR A 296 17.22 -16.23 14.34
N GLU A 297 17.84 -17.31 13.85
CA GLU A 297 18.96 -17.95 14.57
C GLU A 297 20.27 -17.19 14.33
N ILE A 298 20.97 -16.82 15.41
CA ILE A 298 22.22 -16.07 15.38
C ILE A 298 23.32 -16.92 16.05
N PRO A 299 24.05 -17.75 15.27
CA PRO A 299 25.07 -18.64 15.83
C PRO A 299 26.19 -17.90 16.56
N ASN A 300 26.62 -16.75 16.02
CA ASN A 300 27.69 -15.94 16.60
C ASN A 300 27.27 -14.46 16.66
N PRO A 301 26.79 -13.98 17.83
CA PRO A 301 26.38 -12.59 18.02
C PRO A 301 27.49 -11.55 17.87
N GLU A 302 28.76 -11.93 17.72
CA GLU A 302 29.83 -10.99 17.38
C GLU A 302 29.79 -10.55 15.91
N LEU A 303 29.13 -11.32 15.05
CA LEU A 303 29.07 -11.09 13.62
C LEU A 303 27.85 -10.28 13.23
N ARG A 304 27.96 -9.61 12.07
CA ARG A 304 26.84 -8.96 11.41
C ARG A 304 26.08 -9.99 10.58
N TYR A 305 24.76 -9.91 10.63
CA TYR A 305 23.85 -10.61 9.75
C TYR A 305 23.00 -9.54 9.05
N ASP A 306 22.88 -9.63 7.74
CA ASP A 306 22.05 -8.77 6.89
C ASP A 306 21.39 -9.62 5.81
#